data_AF-A0A6P8JYN9-F1
#
_entry.id   AF-A0A6P8JYN9-F1
#
_cell.length_a   1.000
_cell.length_b   1.000
_cell.length_c   1.000
_cell.angle_alpha   90.00
_cell.angle_beta   90.00
_cell.angle_gamma   90.00
#
_symmetry.space_group_name_H-M   'P 1'
#
loop_
_entity.id
_entity.type
_entity.pdbx_description
1 polymer ?
#
loop_
_entity_poly.entity_id
_entity_poly.type
_entity_poly.pdbx_seq_one_letter_code
_entity_poly.pdbx_strand_id
1 'polypeptide(L)'
;MRRSLKSAQLNFSNFWGEVKMAARHFSLLLALLMLYDLIPGNQGVEINPMIIKQVRKLRIRCLNQTGASVEIIDKSVKNRILPTDPEIKCFLYCMFDMFGLIDSQNIMHLEALMEVLPEEIHKTINGLVNSCGTQKGKDGCETAYETVKCYIAVNGKFIWEEIIVLLG
;
A
#
# COMPACT_ATOMS: atom_id res chain seq x y z
N MET A 1 -55.55 64.66 -21.99
CA MET A 1 -54.15 65.13 -21.89
C MET A 1 -53.33 64.07 -21.15
N ARG A 2 -52.26 63.57 -21.77
CA ARG A 2 -51.13 62.76 -21.23
C ARG A 2 -51.31 61.31 -20.73
N ARG A 3 -50.63 60.44 -21.50
CA ARG A 3 -49.67 59.37 -21.13
C ARG A 3 -50.18 57.99 -20.66
N SER A 4 -50.13 57.07 -21.62
CA SER A 4 -49.65 55.68 -21.58
C SER A 4 -48.66 55.34 -20.44
N LEU A 5 -48.79 54.15 -19.83
CA LEU A 5 -47.84 53.04 -20.03
C LEU A 5 -48.31 51.72 -19.38
N LYS A 6 -48.22 50.66 -20.19
CA LYS A 6 -48.64 49.27 -19.97
C LYS A 6 -47.83 48.59 -18.86
N SER A 7 -48.48 47.88 -17.94
CA SER A 7 -47.83 46.88 -17.09
C SER A 7 -47.62 45.59 -17.90
N ALA A 8 -46.36 45.17 -18.02
CA ALA A 8 -45.94 43.94 -18.67
C ALA A 8 -46.39 42.71 -17.85
N GLN A 9 -47.11 41.78 -18.48
CA GLN A 9 -47.28 40.43 -17.99
C GLN A 9 -45.96 39.67 -18.22
N LEU A 10 -45.24 39.32 -17.15
CA LEU A 10 -44.08 38.42 -17.22
C LEU A 10 -44.55 36.98 -16.96
N ASN A 11 -44.19 36.09 -17.88
CA ASN A 11 -44.58 34.69 -17.97
C ASN A 11 -44.08 33.85 -16.77
N PHE A 12 -45.00 33.34 -15.96
CA PHE A 12 -44.73 32.56 -14.73
C PHE A 12 -44.35 31.08 -14.99
N SER A 13 -44.46 30.61 -16.24
CA SER A 13 -44.28 29.19 -16.60
C SER A 13 -42.82 28.74 -16.78
N ASN A 14 -41.92 29.63 -17.18
CA ASN A 14 -40.51 29.28 -17.43
C ASN A 14 -39.66 29.21 -16.14
N PHE A 15 -40.13 29.82 -15.05
CA PHE A 15 -39.44 29.82 -13.76
C PHE A 15 -39.53 28.45 -13.05
N TRP A 16 -40.63 27.72 -13.22
CA TRP A 16 -40.86 26.44 -12.54
C TRP A 16 -40.13 25.25 -13.18
N GLY A 17 -39.75 25.34 -14.46
CA GLY A 17 -38.97 24.34 -15.18
C GLY A 17 -37.51 24.29 -14.73
N GLU A 18 -36.88 25.45 -14.57
CA GLU A 18 -35.49 25.56 -14.12
C GLU A 18 -35.32 25.21 -12.63
N VAL A 19 -36.26 25.60 -11.78
CA VAL A 19 -36.26 25.24 -10.34
C VAL A 19 -36.42 23.73 -10.14
N LYS A 20 -37.27 23.07 -10.95
CA LYS A 20 -37.43 21.60 -10.92
C LYS A 20 -36.19 20.87 -11.42
N MET A 21 -35.52 21.38 -12.44
CA MET A 21 -34.25 20.81 -12.92
C MET A 21 -33.14 20.99 -11.88
N ALA A 22 -33.00 22.20 -11.34
CA ALA A 22 -32.02 22.52 -10.30
C ALA A 22 -32.21 21.68 -9.03
N ALA A 23 -33.46 21.44 -8.59
CA ALA A 23 -33.77 20.59 -7.44
C ALA A 23 -33.42 19.11 -7.67
N ARG A 24 -33.62 18.59 -8.89
CA ARG A 24 -33.24 17.22 -9.26
C ARG A 24 -31.72 17.05 -9.30
N HIS A 25 -30.99 18.03 -9.84
CA HIS A 25 -29.53 18.00 -9.85
C HIS A 25 -28.93 18.17 -8.45
N PHE A 26 -29.48 19.05 -7.61
CA PHE A 26 -29.07 19.18 -6.21
C PHE A 26 -29.33 17.92 -5.40
N SER A 27 -30.47 17.25 -5.62
CA SER A 27 -30.80 15.99 -4.94
C SER A 27 -29.85 14.87 -5.35
N LEU A 28 -29.46 14.79 -6.63
CA LEU A 28 -28.47 13.83 -7.11
C LEU A 28 -27.06 14.14 -6.55
N LEU A 29 -26.69 15.42 -6.46
CA LEU A 29 -25.42 15.85 -5.85
C LEU A 29 -25.35 15.55 -4.36
N LEU A 30 -26.41 15.83 -3.61
CA LEU A 30 -26.51 15.48 -2.18
C LEU A 30 -26.49 13.97 -1.95
N ALA A 31 -27.18 13.19 -2.80
CA ALA A 31 -27.12 11.74 -2.74
C ALA A 31 -25.70 11.22 -3.05
N LEU A 32 -25.01 11.78 -4.04
CA LEU A 32 -23.62 11.43 -4.35
C LEU A 32 -22.65 11.78 -3.21
N LEU A 33 -22.84 12.91 -2.53
CA LEU A 33 -22.05 13.29 -1.36
C LEU A 33 -22.32 12.36 -0.16
N MET A 34 -23.58 12.03 0.12
CA MET A 34 -23.95 11.07 1.17
C MET A 34 -23.43 9.65 0.88
N LEU A 35 -23.35 9.27 -0.40
CA LEU A 35 -22.75 8.00 -0.83
C LEU A 35 -21.22 8.01 -0.75
N TYR A 36 -20.57 9.17 -0.85
CA TYR A 36 -19.12 9.31 -0.71
C TYR A 36 -18.64 8.98 0.71
N ASP A 37 -19.40 9.38 1.73
CA ASP A 37 -19.07 9.09 3.14
C ASP A 37 -19.28 7.61 3.52
N LEU A 38 -20.00 6.83 2.69
CA LEU A 38 -20.15 5.38 2.84
C LEU A 38 -19.00 4.60 2.19
N ILE A 39 -18.11 5.27 1.46
CA ILE A 39 -16.87 4.66 0.98
C ILE A 39 -15.95 4.61 2.20
N PRO A 40 -15.63 3.42 2.75
CA PRO A 40 -14.61 3.34 3.79
C PRO A 40 -13.34 3.97 3.21
N GLY A 41 -12.91 5.09 3.79
CA GLY A 41 -11.65 5.72 3.44
C GLY A 41 -10.56 4.66 3.46
N ASN A 42 -9.70 4.65 2.45
CA ASN A 42 -8.53 3.78 2.41
C ASN A 42 -7.72 3.98 3.69
N GLN A 43 -7.93 3.12 4.69
CA GLN A 43 -7.14 3.14 5.92
C GLN A 43 -5.80 2.51 5.60
N GLY A 44 -4.94 3.31 4.96
CA GLY A 44 -3.52 2.97 4.83
C GLY A 44 -2.95 2.83 6.24
N VAL A 45 -2.07 1.83 6.41
CA VAL A 45 -1.40 1.59 7.69
C VAL A 45 -0.53 2.80 8.00
N GLU A 46 -0.84 3.54 9.07
CA GLU A 46 -0.04 4.69 9.49
C GLU A 46 1.22 4.18 10.23
N ILE A 47 2.32 4.03 9.48
CA ILE A 47 3.62 3.61 10.04
C ILE A 47 4.39 4.84 10.52
N ASN A 48 4.98 4.74 11.71
CA ASN A 48 5.82 5.79 12.28
C ASN A 48 6.92 6.22 11.28
N PRO A 49 7.03 7.52 10.94
CA PRO A 49 8.00 8.01 9.94
C PRO A 49 9.46 7.73 10.32
N MET A 50 9.76 7.54 11.61
CA MET A 50 11.08 7.13 12.09
C MET A 50 11.45 5.73 11.61
N ILE A 51 10.50 4.79 11.61
CA ILE A 51 10.70 3.42 11.11
C ILE A 51 11.03 3.47 9.62
N ILE A 52 10.26 4.23 8.83
CA ILE A 52 10.49 4.38 7.38
C ILE A 52 11.91 4.93 7.10
N LYS A 53 12.36 5.92 7.89
CA LYS A 53 13.71 6.46 7.75
C LYS A 53 14.80 5.43 8.08
N GLN A 54 14.58 4.59 9.10
CA GLN A 54 15.51 3.51 9.45
C GLN A 54 15.56 2.45 8.34
N VAL A 55 14.41 2.02 7.85
CA VAL A 55 14.27 1.08 6.74
C VAL A 55 15.07 1.53 5.51
N ARG A 56 14.95 2.80 5.10
CA ARG A 56 15.73 3.35 3.98
C ARG A 56 17.23 3.35 4.21
N LYS A 57 17.68 3.64 5.44
CA LYS A 57 19.12 3.57 5.79
C LYS A 57 19.65 2.13 5.70
N LEU A 58 18.86 1.17 6.17
CA LEU A 58 19.22 -0.25 6.10
C LEU A 58 19.24 -0.74 4.65
N ARG A 59 18.28 -0.32 3.82
CA ARG A 59 18.31 -0.59 2.37
C ARG A 59 19.64 -0.14 1.74
N ILE A 60 20.05 1.11 1.96
CA ILE A 60 21.32 1.63 1.39
C ILE A 60 22.52 0.81 1.88
N ARG A 61 22.53 0.44 3.17
CA ARG A 61 23.59 -0.41 3.74
C ARG A 61 23.63 -1.77 3.05
N CYS A 62 22.50 -2.44 2.93
CA CYS A 62 22.43 -3.76 2.32
C CYS A 62 22.79 -3.73 0.83
N LEU A 63 22.36 -2.71 0.08
CA LEU A 63 22.79 -2.51 -1.31
C LEU A 63 24.32 -2.41 -1.42
N ASN A 64 24.95 -1.63 -0.55
CA ASN A 64 26.41 -1.48 -0.53
C ASN A 64 27.13 -2.77 -0.11
N GLN A 65 26.55 -3.55 0.80
CA GLN A 65 27.15 -4.80 1.28
C GLN A 65 27.05 -5.94 0.26
N THR A 66 25.94 -6.04 -0.46
CA THR A 66 25.70 -7.18 -1.36
C THR A 66 26.00 -6.88 -2.81
N GLY A 67 26.11 -5.60 -3.20
CA GLY A 67 26.28 -5.19 -4.58
C GLY A 67 25.00 -5.32 -5.42
N ALA A 68 23.84 -5.53 -4.78
CA ALA A 68 22.56 -5.63 -5.48
C ALA A 68 22.26 -4.37 -6.31
N SER A 69 21.88 -4.59 -7.57
CA SER A 69 21.55 -3.49 -8.48
C SER A 69 20.22 -2.84 -8.11
N VAL A 70 20.26 -1.54 -7.87
CA VAL A 70 19.06 -0.71 -7.68
C VAL A 70 18.12 -0.82 -8.87
N GLU A 71 18.66 -0.87 -10.09
CA GLU A 71 17.86 -0.99 -11.31
C GLU A 71 17.08 -2.32 -11.36
N ILE A 72 17.68 -3.42 -10.89
CA ILE A 72 17.01 -4.73 -10.83
C ILE A 72 15.88 -4.70 -9.80
N ILE A 73 16.12 -4.08 -8.63
CA ILE A 73 15.11 -3.91 -7.59
C ILE A 73 13.95 -3.05 -8.11
N ASP A 74 14.23 -1.91 -8.76
CA ASP A 74 13.18 -1.03 -9.27
C ASP A 74 12.34 -1.73 -10.35
N LYS A 75 12.98 -2.51 -11.23
CA LYS A 75 12.29 -3.38 -12.20
C LYS A 75 11.46 -4.45 -11.52
N SER A 76 11.96 -5.03 -10.43
CA SER A 76 11.24 -6.01 -9.62
C SER A 76 9.93 -5.44 -9.08
N VAL A 77 9.99 -4.27 -8.44
CA VAL A 77 8.81 -3.58 -7.88
C VAL A 77 7.80 -3.29 -8.98
N LYS A 78 8.27 -2.72 -10.09
CA LYS A 78 7.42 -2.33 -11.22
C LYS A 78 6.70 -3.52 -11.85
N ASN A 79 7.41 -4.62 -12.04
CA ASN A 79 6.89 -5.79 -12.76
C ASN A 79 6.28 -6.83 -11.83
N ARG A 80 6.41 -6.66 -10.50
CA ARG A 80 6.00 -7.61 -9.46
C ARG A 80 6.63 -8.99 -9.65
N ILE A 81 7.92 -9.00 -10.00
CA ILE A 81 8.72 -10.21 -10.24
C ILE A 81 9.88 -10.23 -9.24
N LEU A 82 10.01 -11.31 -8.47
CA LEU A 82 11.12 -11.49 -7.54
C LEU A 82 12.40 -11.93 -8.31
N PRO A 83 13.47 -11.12 -8.36
CA PRO A 83 14.68 -11.45 -9.11
C PRO A 83 15.43 -12.62 -8.49
N THR A 84 16.06 -13.44 -9.33
CA THR A 84 16.78 -14.66 -8.89
C THR A 84 18.28 -14.43 -8.69
N ASP A 85 18.75 -13.22 -8.95
CA ASP A 85 20.15 -12.83 -8.87
C ASP A 85 20.72 -13.07 -7.46
N PRO A 86 21.92 -13.69 -7.33
CA PRO A 86 22.51 -13.99 -6.02
C PRO A 86 22.62 -12.80 -5.08
N GLU A 87 22.99 -11.63 -5.61
CA GLU A 87 23.13 -10.38 -4.89
C GLU A 87 21.79 -9.88 -4.33
N ILE A 88 20.69 -10.15 -5.06
CA ILE A 88 19.32 -9.82 -4.63
C ILE A 88 18.87 -10.78 -3.53
N LYS A 89 19.17 -12.08 -3.66
CA LYS A 89 18.87 -13.06 -2.58
C LYS A 89 19.58 -12.66 -1.28
N CYS A 90 20.86 -12.31 -1.37
CA CYS A 90 21.61 -11.86 -0.21
C CYS A 90 21.18 -10.47 0.29
N PHE A 91 20.67 -9.59 -0.59
CA PHE A 91 20.05 -8.33 -0.17
C PHE A 91 18.82 -8.59 0.72
N LEU A 92 17.96 -9.55 0.35
CA LEU A 92 16.82 -9.94 1.19
C LEU A 92 17.29 -10.46 2.56
N TYR A 93 18.27 -11.35 2.57
CA TYR A 93 18.86 -11.85 3.82
C TYR A 93 19.40 -10.71 4.69
N CYS A 94 20.19 -9.80 4.13
CA CYS A 94 20.72 -8.65 4.85
C CYS A 94 19.61 -7.79 5.46
N MET A 95 18.53 -7.54 4.72
CA MET A 95 17.41 -6.75 5.26
C MET A 95 16.75 -7.44 6.44
N PHE A 96 16.46 -8.75 6.36
CA PHE A 96 15.88 -9.49 7.49
C PHE A 96 16.83 -9.55 8.68
N ASP A 97 18.13 -9.76 8.45
CA ASP A 97 19.15 -9.83 9.49
C ASP A 97 19.28 -8.50 10.25
N MET A 98 19.27 -7.37 9.52
CA MET A 98 19.31 -6.02 10.12
C MET A 98 18.11 -5.71 11.00
N PHE A 99 16.96 -6.35 10.75
CA PHE A 99 15.77 -6.24 11.59
C PHE A 99 15.66 -7.35 12.65
N GLY A 100 16.61 -8.28 12.71
CA GLY A 100 16.56 -9.43 13.61
C GLY A 100 15.44 -10.43 13.27
N LEU A 101 14.98 -10.44 12.02
CA LEU A 101 13.89 -11.30 11.54
C LEU A 101 14.39 -12.62 10.97
N ILE A 102 15.71 -12.79 10.85
CA ILE A 102 16.35 -14.07 10.56
C ILE A 102 17.51 -14.25 11.55
N ASP A 103 17.62 -15.43 12.14
CA ASP A 103 18.70 -15.74 13.09
C ASP A 103 19.91 -16.42 12.44
N SER A 104 20.96 -16.68 13.24
CA SER A 104 22.18 -17.35 12.77
C SER A 104 21.98 -18.80 12.29
N GLN A 105 20.82 -19.39 12.57
CA GLN A 105 20.41 -20.71 12.11
C GLN A 105 19.54 -20.61 10.84
N ASN A 106 19.42 -19.40 10.27
CA ASN A 106 18.57 -19.07 9.15
C ASN A 106 17.10 -19.43 9.42
N ILE A 107 16.60 -19.18 10.63
CA ILE A 107 15.19 -19.30 10.96
C ILE A 107 14.55 -17.91 10.92
N MET A 108 13.44 -17.81 10.22
CA MET A 108 12.65 -16.59 10.05
C MET A 108 11.69 -16.39 11.22
N HIS A 109 11.66 -15.19 11.77
CA HIS A 109 10.86 -14.78 12.93
C HIS A 109 9.99 -13.57 12.59
N LEU A 110 9.13 -13.70 11.57
CA LEU A 110 8.31 -12.59 11.06
C LEU A 110 7.32 -12.07 12.12
N GLU A 111 6.89 -12.93 13.04
CA GLU A 111 6.03 -12.60 14.18
C GLU A 111 6.58 -11.49 15.07
N ALA A 112 7.91 -11.32 15.13
CA ALA A 112 8.55 -10.26 15.91
C ALA A 112 8.13 -8.84 15.45
N LEU A 113 7.68 -8.69 14.21
CA LEU A 113 7.15 -7.42 13.70
C LEU A 113 5.86 -6.98 14.40
N MET A 114 5.10 -7.89 15.02
CA MET A 114 3.85 -7.55 15.72
C MET A 114 4.09 -6.68 16.96
N GLU A 115 5.30 -6.68 17.53
CA GLU A 115 5.66 -5.81 18.66
C GLU A 115 5.86 -4.34 18.25
N VAL A 116 6.12 -4.09 16.97
CA VAL A 116 6.52 -2.76 16.46
C VAL A 116 5.48 -2.19 15.50
N LEU A 117 4.73 -3.05 14.81
CA LEU A 117 3.77 -2.66 13.79
C LEU A 117 2.32 -2.67 14.32
N PRO A 118 1.43 -1.85 13.74
CA PRO A 118 0.04 -1.72 14.18
C PRO A 118 -0.75 -3.04 14.14
N GLU A 119 -1.76 -3.17 15.02
CA GLU A 119 -2.57 -4.40 15.15
C GLU A 119 -3.30 -4.78 13.86
N GLU A 120 -3.64 -3.80 13.01
CA GLU A 120 -4.37 -4.01 11.76
C GLU A 120 -3.64 -4.96 10.81
N ILE A 121 -2.31 -5.05 10.89
CA ILE A 121 -1.51 -5.93 10.03
C ILE A 121 -1.17 -7.28 10.68
N HIS A 122 -1.42 -7.45 11.99
CA HIS A 122 -1.05 -8.68 12.71
C HIS A 122 -1.71 -9.92 12.11
N LYS A 123 -2.96 -9.79 11.65
CA LYS A 123 -3.67 -10.89 10.97
C LYS A 123 -2.94 -11.32 9.69
N THR A 124 -2.42 -10.35 8.93
CA THR A 124 -1.64 -10.62 7.72
C THR A 124 -0.32 -11.30 8.06
N ILE A 125 0.41 -10.79 9.07
CA ILE A 125 1.66 -11.40 9.54
C ILE A 125 1.43 -12.85 9.97
N ASN A 126 0.44 -13.10 10.83
CA ASN A 126 0.09 -14.45 11.27
C ASN A 126 -0.28 -15.36 10.10
N GLY A 127 -1.01 -14.84 9.10
CA GLY A 127 -1.33 -15.59 7.89
C GLY A 127 -0.07 -16.05 7.12
N LEU A 128 0.93 -15.16 7.01
CA LEU A 128 2.22 -15.47 6.38
C LEU A 128 3.03 -16.48 7.21
N VAL A 129 3.15 -16.26 8.53
CA VAL A 129 3.87 -17.15 9.45
C VAL A 129 3.27 -18.56 9.41
N ASN A 130 1.96 -18.68 9.55
CA ASN A 130 1.27 -19.97 9.58
C ASN A 130 1.35 -20.72 8.24
N SER A 131 1.39 -20.00 7.12
CA SER A 131 1.39 -20.61 5.78
C SER A 131 2.79 -20.96 5.29
N CYS A 132 3.79 -20.15 5.66
CA CYS A 132 5.14 -20.27 5.12
C CYS A 132 6.18 -20.69 6.17
N GLY A 133 6.08 -20.23 7.41
CA GLY A 133 7.19 -20.36 8.37
C GLY A 133 8.54 -19.97 7.74
N THR A 134 9.57 -20.77 7.99
CA THR A 134 10.87 -20.68 7.29
C THR A 134 10.92 -21.64 6.11
N GLN A 135 11.21 -21.13 4.92
CA GLN A 135 11.49 -21.95 3.73
C GLN A 135 13.00 -22.15 3.60
N LYS A 136 13.51 -23.32 3.99
CA LYS A 136 14.95 -23.60 4.03
C LYS A 136 15.57 -23.65 2.64
N GLY A 137 16.58 -22.82 2.43
CA GLY A 137 17.47 -22.87 1.28
C GLY A 137 18.83 -23.47 1.63
N LYS A 138 19.75 -23.48 0.65
CA LYS A 138 21.13 -23.98 0.82
C LYS A 138 21.99 -23.14 1.79
N ASP A 139 21.63 -21.86 1.96
CA ASP A 139 22.30 -20.88 2.81
C ASP A 139 21.27 -19.83 3.27
N GLY A 140 21.72 -18.81 4.00
CA GLY A 140 20.86 -17.72 4.48
C GLY A 140 20.21 -16.91 3.35
N CYS A 141 20.97 -16.60 2.29
CA CYS A 141 20.45 -15.85 1.14
C CYS A 141 19.32 -16.61 0.45
N GLU A 142 19.50 -17.91 0.21
CA GLU A 142 18.50 -18.76 -0.41
C GLU A 142 17.29 -18.96 0.52
N THR A 143 17.51 -19.08 1.82
CA THR A 143 16.43 -19.20 2.82
C THR A 143 15.54 -17.96 2.84
N ALA A 144 16.15 -16.77 2.86
CA ALA A 144 15.43 -15.51 2.77
C ALA A 144 14.65 -15.40 1.45
N TYR A 145 15.28 -15.78 0.33
CA TYR A 145 14.66 -15.76 -0.98
C TYR A 145 13.44 -16.68 -1.09
N GLU A 146 13.57 -17.96 -0.74
CA GLU A 146 12.47 -18.92 -0.83
C GLU A 146 11.35 -18.57 0.16
N THR A 147 11.68 -17.98 1.32
CA THR A 147 10.66 -17.52 2.26
C THR A 147 9.87 -16.33 1.71
N VAL A 148 10.54 -15.33 1.13
CA VAL A 148 9.87 -14.19 0.48
C VAL A 148 9.01 -14.64 -0.70
N LYS A 149 9.50 -15.59 -1.50
CA LYS A 149 8.74 -16.19 -2.60
C LYS A 149 7.46 -16.86 -2.10
N CYS A 150 7.51 -17.56 -0.97
CA CYS A 150 6.31 -18.09 -0.31
C CYS A 150 5.38 -16.97 0.16
N TYR A 151 5.89 -15.91 0.80
CA TYR A 151 5.06 -14.78 1.23
C TYR A 151 4.34 -14.10 0.05
N ILE A 152 5.01 -13.97 -1.10
CA ILE A 152 4.40 -13.44 -2.33
C ILE A 152 3.32 -14.38 -2.86
N ALA A 153 3.52 -15.70 -2.78
CA ALA A 153 2.51 -16.67 -3.19
C ALA A 153 1.25 -16.63 -2.31
N VAL A 154 1.41 -16.42 -1.00
CA VAL A 154 0.31 -16.35 -0.04
C VAL A 154 -0.41 -15.00 -0.09
N ASN A 155 0.34 -13.89 -0.13
CA ASN A 155 -0.23 -12.55 -0.10
C ASN A 155 0.62 -11.55 -0.90
N GLY A 156 0.76 -11.79 -2.20
CA GLY A 156 1.54 -10.93 -3.10
C GLY A 156 1.06 -9.48 -3.12
N LYS A 157 -0.25 -9.24 -2.96
CA LYS A 157 -0.79 -7.87 -2.88
C LYS A 157 -0.15 -7.10 -1.73
N PHE A 158 -0.16 -7.65 -0.51
CA PHE A 158 0.46 -7.03 0.65
C PHE A 158 1.98 -6.83 0.46
N ILE A 159 2.69 -7.82 -0.08
CA ILE A 159 4.14 -7.72 -0.26
C ILE A 159 4.52 -6.63 -1.27
N TRP A 160 3.86 -6.59 -2.43
CA TRP A 160 4.20 -5.64 -3.49
C TRP A 160 3.65 -4.22 -3.27
N GLU A 161 2.45 -4.09 -2.69
CA GLU A 161 1.77 -2.80 -2.59
C GLU A 161 2.05 -2.07 -1.26
N GLU A 162 2.27 -2.80 -0.16
CA GLU A 162 2.51 -2.20 1.16
C GLU A 162 3.98 -2.24 1.55
N ILE A 163 4.60 -3.43 1.59
CA ILE A 163 5.94 -3.59 2.17
C ILE A 163 7.04 -3.05 1.26
N ILE A 164 7.05 -3.42 -0.02
CA ILE A 164 8.12 -3.04 -0.94
C ILE A 164 8.10 -1.53 -1.23
N VAL A 165 6.93 -0.90 -1.24
CA VAL A 165 6.81 0.56 -1.40
C VAL A 165 7.44 1.31 -0.22
N LEU A 166 7.39 0.77 1.00
CA LEU A 166 8.04 1.38 2.17
C LEU A 166 9.57 1.37 2.08
N LEU A 167 10.14 0.41 1.35
CA LEU A 167 11.59 0.34 1.11
C LEU A 167 12.09 1.48 0.20
N GLY A 168 11.18 2.21 -0.47
CA GLY A 168 11.43 3.44 -1.24
C GLY A 168 12.29 3.20 -2.46
#